data_AF-A0A923CXL5-F1
#
_entry.id   AF-A0A923CXL5-F1
#
_cell.length_a   1.000
_cell.length_b   1.000
_cell.length_c   1.000
_cell.angle_alpha   90.00
_cell.angle_beta   90.00
_cell.angle_gamma   90.00
#
_symmetry.space_group_name_H-M   'P 1'
#
loop_
_entity.id
_entity.type
_entity.pdbx_description
1 polymer ?
#
loop_
_entity_poly.entity_id
_entity_poly.type
_entity_poly.pdbx_seq_one_letter_code
_entity_poly.pdbx_strand_id
1 'polypeptide(L)'
;MAGYVPWTVSETELEELTPESARDLLVECFTVAQAEAFARVRGGMHLGSDGEVVRDAVRELVRSGFCDLGSDFDSPSAEDIDAMVFVLAREAASWGTPPEVIRHHMAEMRKVQNRLT
;
A
#
# COMPACT_ATOMS: atom_id res chain seq x y z
N MET A 1 -17.69 -8.44 15.01
CA MET A 1 -16.37 -8.41 14.36
C MET A 1 -16.50 -7.48 13.17
N ALA A 2 -15.78 -6.37 13.15
CA ALA A 2 -15.71 -5.56 11.93
C ALA A 2 -14.99 -6.41 10.88
N GLY A 3 -15.68 -6.72 9.78
CA GLY A 3 -15.10 -7.47 8.68
C GLY A 3 -14.04 -6.63 7.98
N TYR A 4 -12.96 -7.27 7.56
CA TYR A 4 -11.99 -6.68 6.66
C TYR A 4 -12.68 -6.17 5.38
N VAL A 5 -12.37 -4.93 4.99
CA VAL A 5 -12.80 -4.35 3.72
C VAL A 5 -11.53 -4.10 2.89
N PRO A 6 -11.32 -4.82 1.78
CA PRO A 6 -10.14 -4.63 0.95
C PRO A 6 -10.18 -3.26 0.26
N TRP A 7 -9.01 -2.65 0.13
CA TRP A 7 -8.88 -1.41 -0.65
C TRP A 7 -9.10 -1.71 -2.12
N THR A 8 -9.76 -0.78 -2.81
CA THR A 8 -10.05 -0.82 -4.24
C THR A 8 -9.88 0.59 -4.76
N VAL A 9 -9.10 0.77 -5.83
CA VAL A 9 -8.94 2.09 -6.44
C VAL A 9 -10.23 2.45 -7.19
N SER A 10 -10.71 3.68 -7.01
CA SER A 10 -11.87 4.19 -7.74
C SER A 10 -11.48 4.70 -9.13
N GLU A 11 -12.44 4.71 -10.07
CA GLU A 11 -12.19 5.29 -11.41
C GLU A 11 -11.84 6.77 -11.32
N THR A 12 -12.40 7.52 -10.37
CA THR A 12 -12.07 8.93 -10.16
C THR A 12 -10.63 9.11 -9.68
N GLU A 13 -10.12 8.23 -8.81
CA GLU A 13 -8.71 8.26 -8.42
C GLU A 13 -7.78 7.90 -9.57
N LEU A 14 -8.27 7.17 -10.58
CA LEU A 14 -7.53 6.84 -11.79
C LEU A 14 -7.52 7.97 -12.84
N GLU A 15 -8.36 9.00 -12.68
CA GLU A 15 -8.38 10.17 -13.56
C GLU A 15 -7.21 11.12 -13.20
N GLU A 16 -6.50 11.62 -14.22
CA GLU A 16 -5.37 12.55 -14.07
C GLU A 16 -4.24 12.04 -13.14
N LEU A 17 -3.98 10.73 -13.18
CA LEU A 17 -2.97 10.09 -12.34
C LEU A 17 -1.56 10.66 -12.59
N THR A 18 -0.85 11.03 -11.53
CA THR A 18 0.58 11.37 -11.56
C THR A 18 1.36 10.34 -10.75
N PRO A 19 2.69 10.22 -10.93
CA PRO A 19 3.50 9.36 -10.09
C PRO A 19 3.38 9.67 -8.59
N GLU A 20 3.23 10.96 -8.22
CA GLU A 20 3.04 11.37 -6.84
C GLU A 20 1.69 10.91 -6.28
N SER A 21 0.60 11.03 -7.04
CA SER A 21 -0.71 10.54 -6.59
C SER A 21 -0.74 9.01 -6.56
N ALA A 22 -0.06 8.33 -7.49
CA ALA A 22 0.11 6.88 -7.48
C ALA A 22 0.85 6.36 -6.24
N ARG A 23 1.90 7.09 -5.80
CA ARG A 23 2.61 6.80 -4.54
C ARG A 23 1.67 6.93 -3.35
N ASP A 24 0.85 7.98 -3.32
CA ASP A 24 -0.07 8.18 -2.20
C ASP A 24 -1.14 7.06 -2.16
N LEU A 25 -1.66 6.62 -3.31
CA LEU A 25 -2.52 5.44 -3.42
C LEU A 25 -1.81 4.14 -2.99
N LEU A 26 -0.52 4.00 -3.31
CA LEU A 26 0.29 2.87 -2.87
C LEU A 26 0.45 2.81 -1.33
N VAL A 27 0.62 3.97 -0.68
CA VAL A 27 0.65 4.08 0.79
C VAL A 27 -0.70 3.68 1.39
N GLU A 28 -1.81 4.13 0.81
CA GLU A 28 -3.15 3.77 1.27
C GLU A 28 -3.46 2.29 1.10
N CYS A 29 -3.19 1.76 -0.09
CA CYS A 29 -3.34 0.34 -0.44
C CYS A 29 -2.59 -0.54 0.58
N PHE A 30 -1.32 -0.22 0.85
CA PHE A 30 -0.54 -0.97 1.82
C PHE A 30 -1.04 -0.83 3.24
N THR A 31 -1.48 0.37 3.65
CA THR A 31 -2.07 0.61 4.98
C THR A 31 -3.26 -0.30 5.23
N VAL A 32 -4.17 -0.44 4.25
CA VAL A 32 -5.34 -1.31 4.37
C VAL A 32 -4.96 -2.80 4.37
N ALA A 33 -3.99 -3.20 3.54
CA ALA A 33 -3.49 -4.58 3.55
C ALA A 33 -2.88 -4.96 4.92
N GLN A 34 -2.17 -4.02 5.57
CA GLN A 34 -1.55 -4.27 6.87
C GLN A 34 -2.53 -4.23 8.04
N ALA A 35 -3.62 -3.47 7.94
CA ALA A 35 -4.67 -3.52 8.95
C ALA A 35 -5.18 -4.95 9.18
N GLU A 36 -5.28 -5.76 8.12
CA GLU A 36 -5.67 -7.17 8.20
C GLU A 36 -4.60 -8.04 8.87
N ALA A 37 -3.33 -7.87 8.49
CA ALA A 37 -2.22 -8.60 9.11
C ALA A 37 -2.13 -8.29 10.61
N PHE A 38 -2.25 -7.01 11.00
CA PHE A 38 -2.22 -6.59 12.40
C PHE A 38 -3.43 -7.09 13.19
N ALA A 39 -4.63 -7.11 12.59
CA ALA A 39 -5.83 -7.65 13.24
C ALA A 39 -5.69 -9.14 13.56
N ARG A 40 -4.93 -9.90 12.75
CA ARG A 40 -4.69 -11.34 12.96
C ARG A 40 -3.57 -11.64 13.96
N VAL A 41 -2.50 -10.83 13.98
CA VAL A 41 -1.34 -11.05 14.87
C VAL A 41 -1.62 -10.61 16.31
N ARG A 42 -2.43 -9.56 16.51
CA ARG A 42 -2.80 -9.07 17.84
C ARG A 42 -4.26 -9.40 18.12
N GLY A 43 -4.52 -10.50 18.82
CA GLY A 43 -5.86 -10.89 19.29
C GLY A 43 -6.53 -9.81 20.15
N GLY A 44 -7.14 -8.80 19.52
CA GLY A 44 -7.89 -7.74 20.17
C GLY A 44 -7.08 -6.55 20.67
N MET A 45 -5.91 -6.23 20.12
CA MET A 45 -5.38 -4.87 20.31
C MET A 45 -6.22 -3.96 19.41
N HIS A 46 -7.16 -3.26 20.03
CA HIS A 46 -7.91 -2.19 19.39
C HIS A 46 -6.93 -1.34 18.59
N LEU A 47 -6.98 -1.41 17.26
CA LEU A 47 -6.62 -0.29 16.39
C LEU A 47 -7.64 0.85 16.58
N GLY A 48 -7.93 1.17 17.84
CA GLY A 48 -8.60 2.38 18.26
C GLY A 48 -7.51 3.38 18.59
N SER A 49 -7.59 4.56 17.97
CA SER A 49 -6.67 5.71 18.02
C SER A 49 -5.22 5.36 17.61
N ASP A 50 -4.74 5.59 16.40
CA ASP A 50 -5.05 6.63 15.43
C ASP A 50 -4.72 6.09 14.02
N GLY A 51 -5.69 6.04 13.12
CA GLY A 51 -5.44 5.63 11.73
C GLY A 51 -4.36 6.47 11.04
N GLU A 52 -4.17 7.70 11.52
CA GLU A 52 -3.11 8.61 11.12
C GLU A 52 -1.72 8.11 11.53
N VAL A 53 -1.54 7.62 12.76
CA VAL A 53 -0.24 7.06 13.22
C VAL A 53 0.15 5.82 12.44
N VAL A 54 -0.81 4.95 12.11
CA VAL A 54 -0.55 3.76 11.28
C VAL A 54 -0.18 4.18 9.85
N ARG A 55 -0.91 5.15 9.29
CA ARG A 55 -0.63 5.70 7.96
C ARG A 55 0.76 6.34 7.91
N ASP A 56 1.15 7.10 8.93
CA ASP A 56 2.48 7.73 9.01
C ASP A 56 3.59 6.68 9.11
N ALA A 57 3.42 5.65 9.94
CA ALA A 57 4.37 4.55 10.03
C ALA A 57 4.52 3.80 8.70
N VAL A 58 3.40 3.57 8.00
CA VAL A 58 3.41 2.98 6.66
C VAL A 58 4.08 3.92 5.66
N ARG A 59 3.81 5.22 5.71
CA ARG A 59 4.43 6.22 4.83
C ARG A 59 5.95 6.25 4.99
N GLU A 60 6.47 6.21 6.22
CA GLU A 60 7.91 6.14 6.47
C GLU A 60 8.52 4.82 6.01
N LEU A 61 7.82 3.68 6.16
CA LEU A 61 8.26 2.40 5.61
C LEU A 61 8.37 2.47 4.08
N VAL A 62 7.33 2.99 3.42
CA VAL A 62 7.31 3.15 1.96
C VAL A 62 8.45 4.07 1.53
N ARG A 63 8.63 5.22 2.19
CA ARG A 63 9.75 6.13 1.93
C ARG A 63 11.11 5.43 2.06
N SER A 64 11.32 4.65 3.11
CA SER A 64 12.54 3.84 3.26
C SER A 64 12.71 2.87 2.10
N GLY A 65 11.63 2.23 1.65
CA GLY A 65 11.64 1.34 0.49
C GLY A 65 12.06 2.03 -0.81
N PHE A 66 11.61 3.26 -1.07
CA PHE A 66 12.09 4.07 -2.19
C PHE A 66 13.59 4.37 -2.06
N CYS A 67 14.05 4.75 -0.87
CA CYS A 67 15.48 4.98 -0.63
C CYS A 67 16.32 3.72 -0.88
N ASP A 68 15.84 2.54 -0.47
CA ASP A 68 16.52 1.25 -0.70
C ASP A 68 16.59 0.88 -2.19
N LEU A 69 15.63 1.35 -3.00
CA LEU A 69 15.65 1.22 -4.46
C LEU A 69 16.54 2.26 -5.15
N GLY A 70 17.03 3.26 -4.42
CA GLY A 70 17.75 4.41 -4.98
C GLY A 70 16.84 5.43 -5.67
N SER A 71 15.54 5.39 -5.37
CA SER A 71 14.49 6.21 -5.94
C SER A 71 14.10 7.37 -5.00
N ASP A 72 13.44 8.39 -5.54
CA ASP A 72 12.93 9.53 -4.76
C ASP A 72 11.46 9.29 -4.37
N PHE A 73 11.17 9.28 -3.07
CA PHE A 73 9.80 9.16 -2.57
C PHE A 73 8.96 10.41 -2.88
N ASP A 74 9.54 11.61 -2.84
CA ASP A 74 8.79 12.85 -3.01
C ASP A 74 8.52 13.14 -4.50
N SER A 75 9.39 12.67 -5.40
CA SER A 75 9.23 12.76 -6.86
C SER A 75 9.54 11.42 -7.57
N PRO A 76 8.69 10.40 -7.39
CA PRO A 76 8.92 9.08 -7.99
C PRO A 76 8.64 9.10 -9.50
N SER A 77 9.28 8.20 -10.24
CA SER A 77 8.87 7.85 -11.60
C SER A 77 7.84 6.73 -11.61
N ALA A 78 7.19 6.49 -12.76
CA ALA A 78 6.29 5.35 -12.94
C ALA A 78 7.01 4.00 -12.72
N GLU A 79 8.27 3.89 -13.13
CA GLU A 79 9.10 2.70 -12.92
C GLU A 79 9.38 2.45 -11.43
N ASP A 80 9.57 3.52 -10.65
CA ASP A 80 9.76 3.42 -9.21
C ASP A 80 8.49 2.91 -8.52
N ILE A 81 7.31 3.36 -8.95
CA ILE A 81 6.02 2.84 -8.46
C ILE A 81 5.91 1.34 -8.75
N ASP A 82 6.25 0.91 -9.96
CA ASP A 82 6.24 -0.50 -10.35
C ASP A 82 7.14 -1.35 -9.45
N ALA A 83 8.39 -0.93 -9.25
CA ALA A 83 9.33 -1.62 -8.38
C ALA A 83 8.82 -1.68 -6.92
N MET A 84 8.28 -0.58 -6.41
CA MET A 84 7.83 -0.49 -5.03
C MET A 84 6.64 -1.41 -4.73
N VAL A 85 5.71 -1.61 -5.67
CA VAL A 85 4.60 -2.56 -5.51
C VAL A 85 5.10 -3.98 -5.25
N PHE A 86 6.16 -4.42 -5.93
CA PHE A 86 6.73 -5.74 -5.70
C PHE A 86 7.45 -5.86 -4.35
N VAL A 87 8.16 -4.81 -3.93
CA VAL A 87 8.79 -4.75 -2.62
C VAL A 87 7.75 -4.87 -1.51
N LEU A 88 6.67 -4.08 -1.59
CA LEU A 88 5.59 -4.12 -0.60
C LEU A 88 4.84 -5.45 -0.58
N ALA A 89 4.60 -6.07 -1.74
CA ALA A 89 3.98 -7.40 -1.78
C ALA A 89 4.83 -8.44 -1.02
N ARG A 90 6.16 -8.37 -1.16
CA ARG A 90 7.09 -9.25 -0.42
C ARG A 90 7.07 -8.96 1.07
N GLU A 91 7.07 -7.68 1.48
CA GLU A 91 6.99 -7.30 2.89
C GLU A 91 5.67 -7.75 3.52
N ALA A 92 4.53 -7.54 2.84
CA ALA A 92 3.23 -8.01 3.29
C ALA A 92 3.22 -9.53 3.52
N ALA A 93 3.80 -10.30 2.60
CA ALA A 93 3.92 -11.75 2.78
C ALA A 93 4.76 -12.10 4.01
N SER A 94 5.86 -11.38 4.25
CA SER A 94 6.75 -11.61 5.40
C SER A 94 6.07 -11.33 6.75
N TRP A 95 5.10 -10.41 6.78
CA TRP A 95 4.31 -10.07 7.98
C TRP A 95 3.07 -10.94 8.15
N GLY A 96 2.87 -11.93 7.27
CA GLY A 96 1.77 -12.89 7.37
C GLY A 96 0.46 -12.42 6.75
N THR A 97 0.47 -11.39 5.90
CA THR A 97 -0.71 -11.01 5.12
C THR A 97 -1.15 -12.19 4.24
N PRO A 98 -2.43 -12.58 4.24
CA PRO A 98 -2.88 -13.71 3.45
C PRO A 98 -2.63 -13.54 1.95
N PRO A 99 -2.24 -14.61 1.21
CA PRO A 99 -1.93 -14.51 -0.22
C PRO A 99 -3.07 -13.95 -1.06
N GLU A 100 -4.33 -14.22 -0.71
CA GLU A 100 -5.50 -13.66 -1.39
C GLU A 100 -5.64 -12.15 -1.21
N VAL A 101 -5.27 -11.62 -0.05
CA VAL A 101 -5.26 -10.17 0.22
C VAL A 101 -4.17 -9.51 -0.61
N ILE A 102 -2.97 -10.10 -0.62
CA ILE A 102 -1.84 -9.60 -1.43
C ILE A 102 -2.23 -9.60 -2.92
N ARG A 103 -2.78 -10.71 -3.44
CA ARG A 103 -3.21 -10.78 -4.86
C ARG A 103 -4.26 -9.73 -5.22
N HIS A 104 -5.22 -9.48 -4.34
CA HIS A 104 -6.22 -8.43 -4.55
C HIS A 104 -5.55 -7.05 -4.65
N HIS A 105 -4.71 -6.69 -3.69
CA HIS A 105 -4.09 -5.37 -3.64
C HIS A 105 -3.12 -5.16 -4.81
N MET A 106 -2.40 -6.21 -5.22
CA MET A 106 -1.58 -6.17 -6.44
C MET A 106 -2.41 -5.97 -7.70
N ALA A 107 -3.61 -6.57 -7.80
CA ALA A 107 -4.49 -6.39 -8.94
C ALA A 107 -5.03 -4.94 -9.01
N GLU A 108 -5.34 -4.35 -7.86
CA GLU A 108 -5.75 -2.93 -7.78
C GLU A 108 -4.59 -2.00 -8.14
N MET A 109 -3.38 -2.23 -7.61
CA MET A 109 -2.20 -1.45 -7.99
C MET A 109 -1.86 -1.59 -9.46
N ARG A 110 -2.11 -2.74 -10.09
CA ARG A 110 -1.93 -2.90 -11.54
C ARG A 110 -2.85 -1.97 -12.35
N LYS A 111 -4.05 -1.64 -11.85
CA LYS A 111 -4.91 -0.63 -12.50
C LYS A 111 -4.25 0.75 -12.45
N VAL A 112 -3.68 1.12 -11.30
CA VAL A 112 -2.92 2.37 -11.10
C VAL A 112 -1.73 2.44 -12.06
N GLN A 113 -0.92 1.38 -12.12
CA GLN A 113 0.26 1.28 -12.99
C GLN A 113 -0.08 1.44 -14.47
N ASN A 114 -1.16 0.79 -14.94
CA ASN A 114 -1.61 0.87 -16.33
C ASN A 114 -2.05 2.29 -16.75
N ARG A 115 -2.31 3.20 -15.80
CA ARG A 115 -2.69 4.59 -16.08
C ARG A 115 -1.50 5.55 -16.07
N LEU A 116 -0.34 5.11 -15.57
CA LEU A 116 0.92 5.89 -15.56
C LEU A 116 1.73 5.77 -16.85
N THR A 117 1.38 4.81 -17.72
CA THR A 117 2.02 4.55 -19.03
C THR A 117 1.41 5.34 -20.18
#